data_AF-A0A1I3LAY8-F1
#
_entry.id   AF-A0A1I3LAY8-F1
#
_cell.length_a   1.000
_cell.length_b   1.000
_cell.length_c   1.000
_cell.angle_alpha   90.00
_cell.angle_beta   90.00
_cell.angle_gamma   90.00
#
_symmetry.space_group_name_H-M   'P 1'
#
loop_
_entity.id
_entity.type
_entity.pdbx_description
1 polymer ?
#
loop_
_entity_poly.entity_id
_entity_poly.type
_entity_poly.pdbx_seq_one_letter_code
_entity_poly.pdbx_strand_id
1 'polypeptide(L)' 'MVDLTIGQIASKAKVNPSTIRYYESIRLLPEPKRVNGQRRYSDDILNRIKFIRSLNKQDLPFKKSTLF' A
#
# COMPACT_ATOMS: atom_id res chain seq x y z
N MET A 1 3.99 -15.65 9.02
CA MET A 1 3.92 -14.69 7.89
C MET A 1 2.45 -14.44 7.59
N VAL A 2 1.94 -13.24 7.85
CA VAL A 2 0.53 -12.93 7.59
C VAL A 2 0.43 -12.30 6.20
N ASP A 3 -0.19 -13.02 5.28
CA ASP A 3 -0.45 -12.58 3.92
C ASP A 3 -1.71 -11.69 3.89
N LEU A 4 -1.50 -10.39 4.00
CA LEU A 4 -2.55 -9.38 4.05
C LEU A 4 -3.03 -9.03 2.64
N THR A 5 -4.30 -8.65 2.51
CA THR A 5 -4.85 -8.09 1.28
C THR A 5 -4.44 -6.62 1.12
N ILE A 6 -4.57 -6.09 -0.10
CA ILE A 6 -4.31 -4.66 -0.36
C ILE A 6 -5.16 -3.75 0.54
N GLY A 7 -6.41 -4.15 0.83
CA GLY A 7 -7.31 -3.39 1.71
C GLY A 7 -6.85 -3.40 3.17
N GLN A 8 -6.36 -4.55 3.65
CA GLN A 8 -5.81 -4.67 5.01
C GLN A 8 -4.52 -3.85 5.17
N ILE A 9 -3.61 -3.90 4.18
CA ILE A 9 -2.41 -3.06 4.18
C ILE A 9 -2.76 -1.58 4.11
N ALA A 10 -3.68 -1.20 3.23
CA ALA A 10 -4.16 0.18 3.08
C ALA A 10 -4.69 0.74 4.41
N SER A 11 -5.54 -0.02 5.09
CA SER A 11 -6.10 0.34 6.40
C SER A 11 -5.00 0.49 7.45
N LYS A 12 -4.09 -0.49 7.57
CA LYS A 12 -2.98 -0.45 8.54
C LYS A 12 -1.99 0.69 8.27
N ALA A 13 -1.69 0.99 7.00
CA ALA A 13 -0.79 2.07 6.60
C ALA A 13 -1.47 3.45 6.50
N LYS A 14 -2.78 3.52 6.75
CA LYS A 14 -3.60 4.74 6.60
C LYS A 14 -3.41 5.41 5.23
N VAL A 15 -3.43 4.60 4.17
CA VAL A 15 -3.34 5.03 2.76
C VAL A 15 -4.48 4.43 1.96
N ASN A 16 -4.77 5.00 0.80
CA ASN A 16 -5.72 4.38 -0.11
C ASN A 16 -5.09 3.18 -0.82
N PRO A 17 -5.87 2.13 -1.16
CA PRO A 17 -5.39 1.02 -1.99
C PRO A 17 -4.83 1.48 -3.33
N SER A 18 -5.35 2.59 -3.88
CA SER A 18 -4.82 3.22 -5.11
C SER A 18 -3.40 3.75 -4.93
N THR A 19 -3.03 4.26 -3.75
CA THR A 19 -1.66 4.68 -3.44
C THR A 19 -0.70 3.49 -3.44
N ILE A 20 -1.15 2.34 -2.93
CA ILE A 20 -0.34 1.10 -2.96
C ILE A 20 -0.14 0.65 -4.40
N ARG A 21 -1.20 0.64 -5.22
CA ARG A 21 -1.10 0.34 -6.66
C ARG A 21 -0.21 1.33 -7.41
N TYR A 22 -0.26 2.61 -7.03
CA TYR A 22 0.62 3.62 -7.59
C TYR A 22 2.08 3.30 -7.25
N TYR A 23 2.41 3.03 -5.99
CA TYR A 23 3.76 2.63 -5.58
C TYR A 23 4.25 1.33 -6.25
N GLU A 24 3.35 0.39 -6.54
CA GLU A 24 3.66 -0.78 -7.38
C GLU A 24 3.98 -0.39 -8.82
N SER A 25 3.18 0.48 -9.45
CA SER A 25 3.36 0.88 -10.85
C SER A 25 4.70 1.59 -11.10
N ILE A 26 5.18 2.35 -10.13
CA ILE A 26 6.48 3.03 -10.18
C ILE A 26 7.64 2.17 -9.61
N ARG A 27 7.38 0.88 -9.33
CA ARG A 27 8.35 -0.10 -8.79
C ARG A 27 8.98 0.31 -7.44
N LEU A 28 8.29 1.14 -6.65
CA LEU A 28 8.74 1.57 -5.33
C LEU A 28 8.47 0.51 -4.25
N LEU A 29 7.39 -0.25 -4.44
CA LEU A 29 7.10 -1.48 -3.70
C LEU A 29 7.49 -2.71 -4.53
N PRO A 30 7.99 -3.77 -3.89
CA PRO A 30 8.21 -5.05 -4.57
C PRO A 30 6.89 -5.62 -5.07
N GLU A 31 6.94 -6.39 -6.16
CA GLU A 31 5.74 -7.03 -6.69
C GLU A 31 5.12 -7.96 -5.62
N PRO A 32 3.83 -7.80 -5.31
CA PRO A 32 3.17 -8.62 -4.31
C PRO A 32 3.07 -10.07 -4.81
N LYS A 33 3.27 -11.01 -3.89
CA LYS A 33 3.05 -12.43 -4.19
C LYS A 33 1.58 -12.62 -4.55
N ARG A 34 1.31 -13.40 -5.60
CA ARG A 34 -0.05 -13.83 -5.93
C ARG A 34 -0.30 -15.17 -5.27
N VAL A 35 -1.26 -15.21 -4.36
CA VAL A 35 -1.74 -16.46 -3.74
C VAL A 35 -3.19 -16.63 -4.17
N ASN A 36 -3.50 -17.73 -4.88
CA ASN A 36 -4.83 -18.02 -5.42
C ASN A 36 -5.42 -16.86 -6.25
N GLY A 37 -4.59 -16.26 -7.13
CA GLY A 37 -5.01 -15.15 -8.00
C GLY A 37 -5.16 -13.79 -7.30
N GLN A 38 -4.97 -13.72 -5.98
CA GLN A 38 -5.07 -12.48 -5.20
C GLN A 38 -3.70 -11.94 -4.81
N ARG A 39 -3.53 -10.62 -4.87
CA ARG A 39 -2.32 -9.93 -4.36
C ARG A 39 -2.26 -10.08 -2.84
N ARG A 40 -1.16 -10.64 -2.35
CA ARG A 40 -0.85 -10.77 -0.93
C ARG A 40 0.42 -10.02 -0.58
N TYR A 41 0.37 -9.38 0.58
CA TYR A 41 1.41 -8.51 1.09
C TYR A 41 1.82 -8.99 2.46
N SER A 42 3.13 -9.07 2.70
CA SER A 42 3.66 -9.25 4.04
C SER A 42 3.48 -7.99 4.87
N ASP A 43 3.42 -8.13 6.18
CA ASP A 43 3.37 -7.00 7.12
C ASP A 43 4.61 -6.08 6.98
N ASP A 44 5.74 -6.61 6.50
CA ASP A 44 6.97 -5.84 6.19
C ASP A 44 6.75 -4.67 5.23
N ILE A 45 5.76 -4.79 4.33
CA ILE A 45 5.40 -3.71 3.40
C ILE A 45 4.88 -2.48 4.14
N LEU A 46 4.30 -2.63 5.33
CA LEU A 46 3.85 -1.50 6.15
C LEU A 46 5.02 -0.61 6.55
N ASN A 47 6.15 -1.20 6.97
CA ASN A 47 7.33 -0.45 7.35
C ASN A 47 7.91 0.31 6.15
N ARG A 48 7.90 -0.32 4.96
CA ARG A 48 8.34 0.32 3.72
C ARG A 48 7.43 1.49 3.31
N ILE A 49 6.11 1.32 3.39
CA ILE A 49 5.15 2.40 3.10
C ILE A 49 5.33 3.55 4.09
N LYS A 50 5.49 3.27 5.39
CA LYS A 50 5.76 4.29 6.42
C LYS A 50 7.07 5.03 6.14
N PHE A 51 8.12 4.32 5.73
CA PHE A 51 9.40 4.91 5.37
C PHE A 51 9.29 5.84 4.15
N ILE A 52 8.68 5.36 3.06
CA ILE A 52 8.40 6.15 1.85
C ILE A 52 7.61 7.42 2.21
N ARG A 53 6.58 7.30 3.06
CA ARG A 53 5.80 8.46 3.53
C ARG A 53 6.59 9.40 4.42
N SER A 54 7.50 8.89 5.24
CA SER A 54 8.38 9.71 6.07
C SER A 54 9.36 10.51 5.22
N LEU A 55 9.80 9.98 4.08
CA LEU A 55 10.60 10.71 3.09
C LEU A 55 9.73 11.74 2.35
N ASN A 56 8.52 11.35 1.95
CA ASN A 56 7.51 12.23 1.35
C ASN A 56 6.74 13.06 2.40
N LYS A 57 7.35 13.46 3.52
CA LYS A 57 6.71 14.17 4.65
C LYS A 57 5.98 15.49 4.29
N GLN A 58 5.94 15.87 3.02
CA GLN A 58 5.17 17.00 2.48
C GLN A 58 3.84 16.60 1.81
N ASP A 59 3.55 15.32 1.55
CA ASP A 59 2.32 14.89 0.85
C ASP A 59 1.30 14.23 1.82
N LEU A 60 0.60 15.09 2.56
CA LEU A 60 -0.73 14.84 3.13
C LEU A 60 -1.79 15.33 2.13
N PRO A 61 -3.02 14.82 2.17
CA PRO A 61 -3.50 13.49 1.84
C PRO A 61 -4.08 13.45 0.40
N PHE A 62 -3.86 12.37 -0.37
CA PHE A 62 -4.72 12.09 -1.54
C PHE A 62 -6.10 11.59 -1.06
N LYS A 63 -6.90 12.53 -0.55
CA LYS A 63 -8.33 12.38 -0.37
C LYS A 63 -8.97 12.39 -1.76
N LYS A 64 -8.91 11.26 -2.48
CA LYS A 64 -9.94 11.00 -3.48
C LYS A 64 -11.21 10.61 -2.75
N SER A 65 -11.94 11.65 -2.40
CA SER A 65 -13.40 11.62 -2.28
C SER A 65 -13.96 11.04 -3.58
N THR A 66 -14.38 9.79 -3.55
CA THR A 66 -15.33 9.21 -4.51
C THR A 66 -16.03 8.12 -3.71
N LEU A 67 -17.06 8.48 -2.95
CA LEU A 67 -18.46 8.34 -3.38
C LEU A 67 -18.66 6.98 -4.06
N PHE A 68 -19.05 6.00 -3.25
CA PHE A 68 -20.27 5.24 -3.48
C PHE A 68 -21.01 5.14 -2.15
#